data_AF-A0A1M6AKP5-F1
#
_entry.id   AF-A0A1M6AKP5-F1
#
_cell.length_a   1.000
_cell.length_b   1.000
_cell.length_c   1.000
_cell.angle_alpha   90.00
_cell.angle_beta   90.00
_cell.angle_gamma   90.00
#
_symmetry.space_group_name_H-M   'P 1'
#
loop_
_entity.id
_entity.type
_entity.pdbx_description
1 polymer ?
#
loop_
_entity_poly.entity_id
_entity_poly.type
_entity_poly.pdbx_seq_one_letter_code
_entity_poly.pdbx_strand_id
1 'polypeptide(L)'
;MKKTVLALSTLALVSFYSCSSDDDSSSENISETYVSIPDVNFKASLLANSSINTNEDEEISYAEAEAFGGNLVISNQTIEDLTGIEAFENIVVLSAFNNNISTIDLSSNTKLRQVLLENNSIENLDVSMLPELEDLKVHTNDLLSLNVANGNNANFTRMEAQGNLSLACITIDEDFTPTDGWNKDLETYYSTTPCDELE
;
A
#
# COMPACT_ATOMS: atom_id res chain seq x y z
N MET A 1 -18.40 83.45 32.77
CA MET A 1 -17.05 83.74 32.22
C MET A 1 -16.39 82.41 31.88
N LYS A 2 -16.03 82.22 30.59
CA LYS A 2 -15.05 81.27 30.01
C LYS A 2 -15.26 79.77 30.32
N LYS A 3 -14.95 78.81 29.46
CA LYS A 3 -14.66 78.69 28.02
C LYS A 3 -14.71 77.17 27.78
N THR A 4 -15.12 76.79 26.59
CA THR A 4 -14.92 75.52 25.87
C THR A 4 -13.55 74.86 26.13
N VAL A 5 -13.43 73.54 25.92
CA VAL A 5 -12.54 72.91 24.90
C VAL A 5 -12.45 71.38 25.11
N LEU A 6 -12.73 70.65 24.03
CA LEU A 6 -12.33 69.27 23.75
C LEU A 6 -10.80 69.17 23.59
N ALA A 7 -10.19 68.04 23.93
CA ALA A 7 -9.48 67.16 22.98
C ALA A 7 -8.38 66.34 23.66
N LEU A 8 -8.26 65.12 23.15
CA LEU A 8 -7.14 64.18 23.26
C LEU A 8 -5.77 64.87 23.15
N SER A 9 -4.78 64.36 23.90
CA SER A 9 -3.44 64.18 23.32
C SER A 9 -2.62 63.17 24.11
N THR A 10 -2.38 62.04 23.47
CA THR A 10 -1.17 61.22 23.46
C THR A 10 0.02 61.68 24.32
N LEU A 11 0.62 60.72 25.04
CA LEU A 11 2.07 60.69 25.17
C LEU A 11 2.58 59.28 24.87
N ALA A 12 3.25 59.18 23.72
CA ALA A 12 3.96 58.00 23.27
C ALA A 12 5.20 57.77 24.14
N LEU A 13 5.43 56.52 24.54
CA LEU A 13 6.77 56.02 24.82
C LEU A 13 7.04 54.97 23.75
N VAL A 14 7.87 55.40 22.78
CA VAL A 14 8.47 54.57 21.75
C VAL A 14 9.40 53.58 22.45
N SER A 15 9.04 52.30 22.47
CA SER A 15 10.01 51.23 22.61
C SER A 15 10.26 50.63 21.22
N PHE A 16 11.54 50.61 20.88
CA PHE A 16 12.06 50.36 19.56
C PHE A 16 11.63 49.03 18.97
N TYR A 17 11.33 49.12 17.68
CA TYR A 17 11.11 48.06 16.72
C TYR A 17 12.30 47.09 16.73
N SER A 18 12.05 45.82 17.06
CA SER A 18 12.75 44.70 16.42
C SER A 18 11.73 43.98 15.55
N CYS A 19 11.92 44.12 14.25
CA CYS A 19 11.20 43.39 13.22
C CYS A 19 11.47 41.89 13.43
N SER A 20 10.48 41.11 13.82
CA SER A 20 10.37 39.70 13.42
C SER A 20 8.97 39.56 12.85
N SER A 21 8.91 39.77 11.55
CA SER A 21 7.79 39.38 10.71
C SER A 21 7.80 37.86 10.64
N ASP A 22 7.08 37.21 11.54
CA ASP A 22 6.59 35.86 11.29
C ASP A 22 5.13 35.90 11.75
N ASP A 23 4.27 36.23 10.79
CA ASP A 23 2.84 35.95 10.89
C ASP A 23 2.67 34.54 11.45
N ASP A 24 1.76 34.44 12.41
CA ASP A 24 1.22 33.20 12.95
C ASP A 24 0.45 32.47 11.82
N SER A 25 1.19 31.97 10.83
CA SER A 25 0.78 30.78 10.11
C SER A 25 1.18 29.62 11.01
N SER A 26 0.27 29.26 11.91
CA SER A 26 0.00 27.85 12.10
C SER A 26 -0.27 27.28 10.70
N SER A 27 0.80 26.87 10.03
CA SER A 27 0.68 25.89 8.97
C SER A 27 0.12 24.68 9.69
N GLU A 28 -1.22 24.56 9.65
CA GLU A 28 -1.84 23.28 9.87
C GLU A 28 -1.03 22.29 9.05
N ASN A 29 -0.48 21.29 9.71
CA ASN A 29 0.19 20.20 9.03
C ASN A 29 -0.92 19.37 8.37
N ILE A 30 -1.46 19.85 7.23
CA ILE A 30 -2.56 19.21 6.49
C ILE A 30 -2.02 18.06 5.63
N SER A 31 -1.08 17.26 6.15
CA SER A 31 -0.49 16.13 5.41
C SER A 31 -0.82 14.76 5.99
N GLU A 32 -1.78 14.64 6.92
CA GLU A 32 -2.11 13.35 7.57
C GLU A 32 -3.53 12.84 7.27
N THR A 33 -4.28 13.45 6.34
CA THR A 33 -5.67 13.04 6.05
C THR A 33 -5.79 12.15 4.81
N TYR A 34 -4.89 12.29 3.84
CA TYR A 34 -4.96 11.58 2.55
C TYR A 34 -3.84 10.56 2.40
N VAL A 35 -4.18 9.46 1.72
CA VAL A 35 -3.24 8.40 1.38
C VAL A 35 -2.31 8.89 0.27
N SER A 36 -1.00 8.73 0.46
CA SER A 36 -0.03 9.07 -0.57
C SER A 36 -0.06 8.02 -1.68
N ILE A 37 -0.63 8.37 -2.84
CA ILE A 37 -0.74 7.48 -4.01
C ILE A 37 0.00 8.14 -5.19
N PRO A 38 1.31 7.85 -5.39
CA PRO A 38 2.14 8.52 -6.39
C PRO A 38 1.86 8.08 -7.83
N ASP A 39 1.41 6.84 -8.04
CA ASP A 39 1.05 6.32 -9.37
C ASP A 39 -0.29 6.91 -9.83
N VAL A 40 -0.26 7.62 -10.95
CA VAL A 40 -1.43 8.32 -11.50
C VAL A 40 -2.52 7.34 -11.97
N ASN A 41 -2.15 6.16 -12.48
CA ASN A 41 -3.09 5.16 -12.94
C ASN A 41 -3.75 4.45 -11.74
N PHE A 42 -2.97 4.16 -10.68
CA PHE A 42 -3.50 3.62 -9.44
C PHE A 42 -4.47 4.61 -8.79
N LYS A 43 -4.05 5.88 -8.62
CA LYS A 43 -4.91 6.94 -8.07
C LYS A 43 -6.19 7.11 -8.89
N ALA A 44 -6.10 7.21 -10.21
CA ALA A 44 -7.27 7.35 -11.08
C ALA A 44 -8.25 6.18 -10.93
N SER A 45 -7.74 4.96 -10.73
CA SER A 45 -8.56 3.76 -10.56
C SER A 45 -9.32 3.74 -9.24
N LEU A 46 -8.68 4.23 -8.16
CA LEU A 46 -9.32 4.40 -6.86
C LEU A 46 -10.39 5.51 -6.90
N LEU A 47 -10.06 6.66 -7.49
CA LEU A 47 -10.99 7.79 -7.62
C LEU A 47 -12.22 7.46 -8.48
N ALA A 48 -12.08 6.58 -9.47
CA ALA A 48 -13.19 6.13 -10.31
C ALA A 48 -14.14 5.16 -9.60
N ASN A 49 -13.75 4.61 -8.43
CA ASN A 49 -14.56 3.68 -7.66
C ASN A 49 -15.36 4.44 -6.59
N SER A 50 -16.66 4.66 -6.83
CA SER A 50 -17.55 5.37 -5.91
C SER A 50 -17.81 4.66 -4.57
N SER A 51 -17.40 3.40 -4.42
CA SER A 51 -17.41 2.71 -3.13
C SER A 51 -16.16 3.00 -2.29
N ILE A 52 -15.09 3.50 -2.93
CA ILE A 52 -13.85 3.94 -2.28
C ILE A 52 -13.89 5.46 -2.12
N ASN A 53 -13.98 6.20 -3.22
CA ASN A 53 -14.09 7.66 -3.24
C ASN A 53 -15.54 8.08 -2.97
N THR A 54 -15.94 8.02 -1.69
CA THR A 54 -17.33 8.19 -1.26
C THR A 54 -17.76 9.65 -1.20
N ASN A 55 -16.81 10.57 -1.09
CA ASN A 55 -17.08 12.00 -1.09
C ASN A 55 -16.92 12.65 -2.49
N GLU A 56 -16.50 11.86 -3.49
CA GLU A 56 -16.29 12.27 -4.89
C GLU A 56 -15.29 13.42 -5.05
N ASP A 57 -14.31 13.52 -4.16
CA ASP A 57 -13.21 14.48 -4.30
C ASP A 57 -12.07 13.94 -5.18
N GLU A 58 -10.97 14.69 -5.27
CA GLU A 58 -9.82 14.35 -6.12
C GLU A 58 -8.72 13.57 -5.37
N GLU A 59 -8.98 13.19 -4.13
CA GLU A 59 -8.06 12.49 -3.25
C GLU A 59 -8.67 11.20 -2.68
N ILE A 60 -7.86 10.38 -2.02
CA ILE A 60 -8.35 9.22 -1.26
C ILE A 60 -7.93 9.45 0.18
N SER A 61 -8.90 9.54 1.09
CA SER A 61 -8.63 9.67 2.51
C SER A 61 -8.30 8.32 3.16
N TYR A 62 -7.57 8.33 4.28
CA TYR A 62 -7.35 7.11 5.06
C TYR A 62 -8.67 6.50 5.54
N ALA A 63 -9.66 7.32 5.87
CA ALA A 63 -10.98 6.86 6.29
C ALA A 63 -11.72 6.11 5.17
N GLU A 64 -11.57 6.54 3.92
CA GLU A 64 -12.14 5.86 2.75
C GLU A 64 -11.44 4.53 2.46
N ALA A 65 -10.11 4.53 2.48
CA ALA A 65 -9.32 3.32 2.28
C ALA A 65 -9.60 2.27 3.38
N GLU A 66 -9.65 2.70 4.65
CA GLU A 66 -9.99 1.85 5.78
C GLU A 66 -11.45 1.35 5.69
N ALA A 67 -12.41 2.21 5.35
CA ALA A 67 -13.82 1.80 5.26
C ALA A 67 -14.09 0.82 4.12
N PHE A 68 -13.28 0.83 3.06
CA PHE A 68 -13.46 -0.07 1.93
C PHE A 68 -13.04 -1.51 2.26
N GLY A 69 -14.05 -2.36 2.46
CA GLY A 69 -13.89 -3.81 2.56
C GLY A 69 -14.41 -4.52 1.31
N GLY A 70 -13.60 -5.38 0.71
CA GLY A 70 -14.03 -6.18 -0.45
C GLY A 70 -12.92 -6.46 -1.46
N ASN A 71 -13.30 -6.45 -2.74
CA ASN A 71 -12.42 -6.83 -3.84
C ASN A 71 -11.91 -5.58 -4.54
N LEU A 72 -10.61 -5.32 -4.41
CA LEU A 72 -9.93 -4.28 -5.16
C LEU A 72 -9.45 -4.84 -6.50
N VAL A 73 -10.04 -4.38 -7.59
CA VAL A 73 -9.73 -4.83 -8.96
C VAL A 73 -9.15 -3.67 -9.75
N ILE A 74 -7.85 -3.74 -10.00
CA ILE A 74 -7.01 -2.70 -10.64
C ILE A 74 -6.11 -3.30 -11.73
N SER A 75 -6.62 -4.31 -12.43
CA SER A 75 -5.88 -5.10 -13.42
C SER A 75 -5.91 -4.44 -14.81
N ASN A 76 -4.85 -4.57 -15.61
CA ASN A 76 -4.74 -4.02 -16.98
C ASN A 76 -4.76 -2.49 -17.07
N GLN A 77 -4.06 -1.81 -16.16
CA GLN A 77 -4.10 -0.34 -16.03
C GLN A 77 -2.73 0.32 -16.15
N THR A 78 -1.69 -0.43 -16.53
CA THR A 78 -0.30 0.05 -16.62
C THR A 78 0.16 0.71 -15.31
N ILE A 79 -0.23 0.12 -14.18
CA ILE A 79 0.21 0.56 -12.85
C ILE A 79 1.63 0.06 -12.62
N GLU A 80 2.50 0.93 -12.14
CA GLU A 80 3.90 0.62 -11.84
C GLU A 80 4.17 0.60 -10.33
N ASP A 81 3.42 1.39 -9.56
CA ASP A 81 3.61 1.56 -8.13
C ASP A 81 2.27 1.50 -7.37
N LEU A 82 2.20 0.60 -6.39
CA LEU A 82 1.04 0.41 -5.53
C LEU A 82 1.15 1.09 -4.15
N THR A 83 2.15 1.96 -3.95
CA THR A 83 2.28 2.76 -2.72
C THR A 83 0.93 3.41 -2.38
N GLY A 84 0.49 3.22 -1.14
CA GLY A 84 -0.83 3.60 -0.64
C GLY A 84 -1.80 2.43 -0.49
N ILE A 85 -1.49 1.25 -1.06
CA ILE A 85 -2.29 0.03 -0.87
C ILE A 85 -2.34 -0.41 0.59
N GLU A 86 -1.33 -0.07 1.37
CA GLU A 86 -1.19 -0.41 2.79
C GLU A 86 -2.33 0.19 3.63
N ALA A 87 -2.93 1.31 3.18
CA ALA A 87 -4.08 1.94 3.84
C ALA A 87 -5.39 1.15 3.66
N PHE A 88 -5.45 0.21 2.71
CA PHE A 88 -6.63 -0.60 2.42
C PHE A 88 -6.65 -1.88 3.28
N GLU A 89 -6.63 -1.73 4.61
CA GLU A 89 -6.47 -2.85 5.56
C GLU A 89 -7.61 -3.89 5.50
N ASN A 90 -8.78 -3.49 4.97
CA ASN A 90 -9.99 -4.30 4.98
C ASN A 90 -10.30 -5.04 3.67
N ILE A 91 -9.43 -4.94 2.64
CA ILE A 91 -9.62 -5.68 1.39
C ILE A 91 -9.40 -7.18 1.60
N VAL A 92 -10.20 -7.97 0.90
CA VAL A 92 -10.20 -9.44 0.96
C VAL A 92 -9.64 -10.05 -0.31
N VAL A 93 -9.76 -9.34 -1.44
CA VAL A 93 -9.21 -9.74 -2.72
C VAL A 93 -8.46 -8.57 -3.35
N LEU A 94 -7.23 -8.80 -3.77
CA LEU A 94 -6.48 -7.91 -4.63
C LEU A 94 -6.29 -8.55 -6.00
N SER A 95 -6.80 -7.89 -7.04
CA SER A 95 -6.58 -8.27 -8.44
C SER A 95 -5.84 -7.15 -9.16
N ALA A 96 -4.53 -7.30 -9.34
CA ALA A 96 -3.66 -6.33 -9.99
C ALA A 96 -2.80 -6.97 -11.11
N PHE A 97 -3.33 -8.02 -11.75
CA PHE A 97 -2.67 -8.71 -12.87
C PHE A 97 -2.54 -7.84 -14.13
N ASN A 98 -1.60 -8.19 -15.01
CA ASN A 98 -1.30 -7.47 -16.26
C ASN A 98 -1.01 -5.97 -16.02
N ASN A 99 -0.06 -5.68 -15.14
CA ASN A 99 0.45 -4.34 -14.88
C ASN A 99 1.98 -4.35 -15.03
N ASN A 100 2.65 -3.30 -14.53
CA ASN A 100 4.08 -3.11 -14.59
C ASN A 100 4.67 -2.98 -13.18
N ILE A 101 4.02 -3.62 -12.20
CA ILE A 101 4.40 -3.52 -10.78
C ILE A 101 5.74 -4.21 -10.57
N SER A 102 6.69 -3.50 -9.97
CA SER A 102 8.03 -4.02 -9.66
C SER A 102 8.25 -4.29 -8.17
N THR A 103 7.58 -3.52 -7.32
CA THR A 103 7.61 -3.66 -5.86
C THR A 103 6.20 -3.53 -5.31
N ILE A 104 5.91 -4.30 -4.26
CA ILE A 104 4.62 -4.27 -3.57
C ILE A 104 4.84 -4.62 -2.10
N ASP A 105 4.19 -3.86 -1.21
CA ASP A 105 4.10 -4.17 0.22
C ASP A 105 2.64 -4.47 0.55
N LEU A 106 2.37 -5.69 1.01
CA LEU A 106 1.04 -6.13 1.43
C LEU A 106 0.96 -6.38 2.93
N SER A 107 1.99 -6.02 3.70
CA SER A 107 2.12 -6.38 5.12
C SER A 107 0.98 -5.88 6.00
N SER A 108 0.33 -4.78 5.61
CA SER A 108 -0.82 -4.20 6.33
C SER A 108 -2.17 -4.78 5.89
N ASN A 109 -2.25 -5.44 4.73
CA ASN A 109 -3.49 -5.96 4.15
C ASN A 109 -3.86 -7.36 4.70
N THR A 110 -3.80 -7.53 6.02
CA THR A 110 -3.87 -8.83 6.73
C THR A 110 -5.16 -9.65 6.51
N LYS A 111 -6.21 -9.04 5.94
CA LYS A 111 -7.48 -9.71 5.60
C LYS A 111 -7.53 -10.27 4.18
N LEU A 112 -6.45 -10.13 3.41
CA LEU A 112 -6.36 -10.69 2.07
C LEU A 112 -6.46 -12.22 2.11
N ARG A 113 -7.43 -12.73 1.35
CA ARG A 113 -7.65 -14.17 1.10
C ARG A 113 -7.23 -14.58 -0.31
N GLN A 114 -7.20 -13.62 -1.24
CA GLN A 114 -6.82 -13.86 -2.63
C GLN A 114 -5.97 -12.71 -3.17
N VAL A 115 -4.82 -13.05 -3.76
CA VAL A 115 -3.87 -12.10 -4.36
C VAL A 115 -3.53 -12.55 -5.77
N LEU A 116 -3.90 -11.74 -6.76
CA LEU A 116 -3.66 -12.00 -8.18
C LEU A 116 -2.74 -10.92 -8.74
N LEU A 117 -1.48 -11.29 -8.97
CA LEU A 117 -0.38 -10.43 -9.39
C LEU A 117 0.31 -10.99 -10.65
N GLU A 118 -0.30 -11.94 -11.35
CA GLU A 118 0.30 -12.52 -12.55
C GLU A 118 0.56 -11.49 -13.67
N ASN A 119 1.60 -11.72 -14.46
CA ASN A 119 2.05 -10.82 -15.53
C ASN A 119 2.36 -9.40 -15.01
N ASN A 120 3.34 -9.32 -14.11
CA ASN A 120 3.97 -8.08 -13.64
C ASN A 120 5.50 -8.25 -13.74
N SER A 121 6.28 -7.38 -13.08
CA SER A 121 7.75 -7.43 -13.02
C SER A 121 8.25 -7.46 -11.57
N ILE A 122 7.53 -8.17 -10.69
CA ILE A 122 7.85 -8.24 -9.26
C ILE A 122 9.09 -9.10 -9.06
N GLU A 123 10.11 -8.56 -8.39
CA GLU A 123 11.34 -9.29 -8.08
C GLU A 123 11.31 -10.01 -6.74
N ASN A 124 10.60 -9.47 -5.74
CA ASN A 124 10.50 -10.08 -4.42
C ASN A 124 9.09 -9.92 -3.91
N LEU A 125 8.54 -10.98 -3.34
CA LEU A 125 7.24 -10.95 -2.70
C LEU A 125 7.30 -11.66 -1.34
N ASP A 126 6.92 -10.93 -0.30
CA ASP A 126 6.70 -11.47 1.03
C ASP A 126 5.22 -11.35 1.40
N VAL A 127 4.57 -12.49 1.63
CA VAL A 127 3.19 -12.58 2.11
C VAL A 127 3.10 -13.33 3.45
N SER A 128 4.20 -13.45 4.18
CA SER A 128 4.26 -14.08 5.51
C SER A 128 3.34 -13.40 6.53
N MET A 129 3.03 -12.11 6.33
CA MET A 129 2.11 -11.33 7.16
C MET A 129 0.63 -11.47 6.78
N LEU A 130 0.28 -12.34 5.82
CA LEU A 130 -1.10 -12.54 5.34
C LEU A 130 -1.68 -13.87 5.86
N PRO A 131 -2.18 -13.95 7.11
CA PRO A 131 -2.58 -15.21 7.75
C PRO A 131 -3.85 -15.84 7.19
N GLU A 132 -4.64 -15.09 6.41
CA GLU A 132 -5.88 -15.59 5.79
C GLU A 132 -5.71 -15.94 4.30
N LEU A 133 -4.51 -15.80 3.73
CA LEU A 133 -4.28 -16.02 2.31
C LEU A 133 -4.53 -17.48 1.93
N GLU A 134 -5.38 -17.72 0.94
CA GLU A 134 -5.80 -19.06 0.46
C GLU A 134 -5.51 -19.27 -1.04
N ASP A 135 -5.29 -18.19 -1.80
CA ASP A 135 -5.12 -18.22 -3.25
C ASP A 135 -4.13 -17.15 -3.69
N LEU A 136 -2.96 -17.58 -4.15
CA LEU A 136 -1.88 -16.71 -4.60
C LEU A 136 -1.52 -17.02 -6.06
N LYS A 137 -1.59 -15.99 -6.91
CA LYS A 137 -1.09 -16.05 -8.29
C LYS A 137 -0.04 -14.99 -8.51
N VAL A 138 1.18 -15.46 -8.76
CA VAL A 138 2.36 -14.63 -9.03
C VAL A 138 3.13 -15.16 -10.24
N HIS A 139 2.52 -16.04 -11.02
CA HIS A 139 3.12 -16.62 -12.19
C HIS A 139 3.44 -15.54 -13.24
N THR A 140 4.50 -15.76 -14.03
CA THR A 140 4.94 -14.79 -15.04
C THR A 140 5.29 -13.43 -14.41
N ASN A 141 6.25 -13.46 -13.50
CA ASN A 141 6.93 -12.31 -12.92
C ASN A 141 8.45 -12.54 -13.02
N ASP A 142 9.24 -11.68 -12.39
CA ASP A 142 10.70 -11.76 -12.34
C ASP A 142 11.19 -12.15 -10.94
N LEU A 143 10.40 -12.96 -10.20
CA LEU A 143 10.68 -13.25 -8.79
C LEU A 143 12.06 -13.91 -8.62
N LEU A 144 12.82 -13.41 -7.66
CA LEU A 144 14.07 -13.95 -7.14
C LEU A 144 13.82 -14.70 -5.82
N SER A 145 12.89 -14.17 -5.01
CA SER A 145 12.46 -14.77 -3.76
C SER A 145 10.94 -14.66 -3.58
N LEU A 146 10.35 -15.68 -2.96
CA LEU A 146 8.94 -15.72 -2.60
C LEU A 146 8.80 -16.32 -1.20
N ASN A 147 8.30 -15.52 -0.25
CA ASN A 147 8.00 -15.98 1.10
C ASN A 147 6.49 -16.13 1.27
N VAL A 148 6.03 -17.38 1.40
CA VAL A 148 4.63 -17.71 1.69
C VAL A 148 4.45 -18.35 3.06
N ALA A 149 5.48 -18.39 3.92
CA ALA A 149 5.40 -18.97 5.26
C ALA A 149 4.58 -18.08 6.21
N ASN A 150 3.26 -18.17 6.09
CA ASN A 150 2.28 -17.31 6.76
C ASN A 150 1.46 -18.03 7.85
N GLY A 151 1.83 -19.26 8.19
CA GLY A 151 1.09 -20.12 9.12
C GLY A 151 -0.22 -20.69 8.55
N ASN A 152 -0.52 -20.47 7.26
CA ASN A 152 -1.77 -20.83 6.61
C ASN A 152 -1.59 -21.68 5.34
N ASN A 153 -0.38 -22.19 5.05
CA ASN A 153 -0.11 -22.95 3.82
C ASN A 153 -1.03 -24.17 3.64
N ALA A 154 -1.47 -24.80 4.73
CA ALA A 154 -2.40 -25.93 4.70
C ALA A 154 -3.80 -25.58 4.15
N ASN A 155 -4.19 -24.30 4.15
CA ASN A 155 -5.47 -23.82 3.63
C ASN A 155 -5.35 -23.21 2.22
N PHE A 156 -4.16 -23.19 1.62
CA PHE A 156 -4.02 -22.76 0.23
C PHE A 156 -4.76 -23.72 -0.69
N THR A 157 -5.69 -23.18 -1.46
CA THR A 157 -6.38 -23.88 -2.53
C THR A 157 -5.62 -23.79 -3.85
N ARG A 158 -4.76 -22.78 -3.99
CA ARG A 158 -3.96 -22.55 -5.18
C ARG A 158 -2.73 -21.67 -4.87
N MET A 159 -1.59 -22.08 -5.39
CA MET A 159 -0.36 -21.30 -5.42
C MET A 159 0.24 -21.44 -6.82
N GLU A 160 0.29 -20.36 -7.60
CA GLU A 160 0.83 -20.35 -8.95
C GLU A 160 2.01 -19.38 -9.04
N ALA A 161 3.23 -19.93 -9.08
CA ALA A 161 4.49 -19.19 -9.17
C ALA A 161 5.36 -19.59 -10.39
N GLN A 162 4.82 -20.38 -11.32
CA GLN A 162 5.53 -20.75 -12.56
C GLN A 162 5.84 -19.55 -13.46
N GLY A 163 6.82 -19.67 -14.36
CA GLY A 163 7.24 -18.57 -15.24
C GLY A 163 8.00 -17.46 -14.51
N ASN A 164 8.57 -17.74 -13.34
CA ASN A 164 9.54 -16.93 -12.62
C ASN A 164 10.91 -17.61 -12.70
N LEU A 165 11.55 -17.54 -13.88
CA LEU A 165 12.72 -18.37 -14.19
C LEU A 165 13.94 -18.11 -13.29
N SER A 166 13.98 -16.99 -12.60
CA SER A 166 15.05 -16.63 -11.66
C SER A 166 14.74 -17.02 -10.21
N LEU A 167 13.54 -17.56 -9.93
CA LEU A 167 13.10 -17.88 -8.58
C LEU A 167 13.78 -19.16 -8.11
N ALA A 168 14.79 -19.02 -7.26
CA ALA A 168 15.55 -20.15 -6.75
C ALA A 168 14.75 -20.96 -5.72
N CYS A 169 14.01 -20.27 -4.84
CA CYS A 169 13.43 -20.86 -3.65
C CYS A 169 12.10 -20.18 -3.27
N ILE A 170 11.19 -20.98 -2.72
CA ILE A 170 9.94 -20.53 -2.09
C ILE A 170 9.98 -20.93 -0.62
N THR A 171 9.93 -19.95 0.29
CA THR A 171 9.85 -20.22 1.74
C THR A 171 8.42 -20.63 2.09
N ILE A 172 8.26 -21.77 2.74
CA ILE A 172 6.98 -22.35 3.17
C ILE A 172 6.97 -22.58 4.70
N ASP A 173 5.78 -22.76 5.26
CA ASP A 173 5.61 -23.08 6.68
C ASP A 173 6.37 -24.34 7.10
N GLU A 174 6.84 -24.37 8.35
CA GLU A 174 7.39 -25.58 8.95
C GLU A 174 6.36 -26.72 8.91
N ASP A 175 6.84 -27.96 8.70
CA ASP A 175 6.03 -29.17 8.58
C ASP A 175 4.96 -29.17 7.47
N PHE A 176 4.95 -28.18 6.58
CA PHE A 176 4.10 -28.19 5.40
C PHE A 176 4.75 -28.96 4.24
N THR A 177 3.93 -29.70 3.49
CA THR A 177 4.34 -30.32 2.22
C THR A 177 3.37 -29.85 1.14
N PRO A 178 3.85 -29.09 0.14
CA PRO A 178 3.02 -28.64 -0.98
C PRO A 178 2.30 -29.79 -1.68
N THR A 179 1.05 -29.57 -2.04
CA THR A 179 0.15 -30.57 -2.65
C THR A 179 -0.28 -30.16 -4.06
N ASP A 180 -1.20 -30.91 -4.67
CA ASP A 180 -1.80 -30.52 -5.94
C ASP A 180 -2.39 -29.10 -5.86
N GLY A 181 -2.10 -28.27 -6.86
CA GLY A 181 -2.48 -26.86 -6.87
C GLY A 181 -1.35 -25.90 -6.49
N TRP A 182 -0.19 -26.42 -6.05
CA TRP A 182 1.05 -25.66 -5.89
C TRP A 182 1.97 -25.83 -7.11
N ASN A 183 1.97 -24.83 -7.98
CA ASN A 183 2.71 -24.82 -9.24
C ASN A 183 3.89 -23.85 -9.17
N LYS A 184 5.06 -24.31 -9.58
CA LYS A 184 6.32 -23.53 -9.64
C LYS A 184 7.15 -24.02 -10.82
N ASP A 185 8.20 -23.28 -11.16
CA ASP A 185 9.17 -23.73 -12.15
C ASP A 185 9.95 -24.97 -11.67
N LEU A 186 10.57 -25.67 -12.62
CA LEU A 186 11.28 -26.92 -12.36
C LEU A 186 12.50 -26.70 -11.44
N GLU A 187 13.19 -25.58 -11.62
CA GLU A 187 14.46 -25.24 -10.94
C GLU A 187 14.24 -24.67 -9.54
N THR A 188 13.06 -24.11 -9.27
CA THR A 188 12.67 -23.60 -7.95
C THR A 188 12.52 -24.75 -6.95
N TYR A 189 12.93 -24.60 -5.70
CA TYR A 189 12.65 -25.57 -4.63
C TYR A 189 11.89 -24.94 -3.46
N TYR A 190 11.31 -25.77 -2.60
CA TYR A 190 10.66 -25.32 -1.37
C TYR A 190 11.65 -25.40 -0.20
N SER A 191 11.62 -24.40 0.68
CA SER A 191 12.46 -24.34 1.88
C SER A 191 11.62 -23.97 3.11
N THR A 192 11.94 -24.56 4.26
CA THR A 192 11.40 -24.14 5.56
C THR A 192 12.32 -23.14 6.27
N THR A 193 13.46 -22.79 5.66
CA THR A 193 14.37 -21.73 6.09
C THR A 193 14.27 -20.58 5.08
N PRO A 194 14.28 -19.31 5.52
CA PRO A 194 14.23 -18.17 4.61
C PRO A 194 15.24 -18.28 3.46
N CYS A 195 14.77 -18.08 2.23
CA CYS A 195 15.58 -18.30 1.02
C CYS A 195 16.82 -17.38 0.92
N ASP A 196 16.82 -16.25 1.61
CA ASP A 196 17.94 -15.30 1.73
C ASP A 196 19.04 -15.75 2.71
N GLU A 197 18.78 -16.77 3.54
CA GLU A 197 19.76 -17.33 4.49
C GLU A 197 20.49 -18.57 3.96
N LEU A 198 20.29 -18.95 2.69
CA LEU A 198 20.77 -20.23 2.10
C LEU A 198 22.13 -20.15 1.39
N GLU A 199 22.97 -19.16 1.69
CA GLU A 199 24.32 -18.98 1.11
C GLU A 199 25.36 -20.05 1.50
#